data_AF-A0A959WRY3-F1
#
_entry.id   AF-A0A959WRY3-F1
#
_cell.length_a   1.000
_cell.length_b   1.000
_cell.length_c   1.000
_cell.angle_alpha   90.00
_cell.angle_beta   90.00
_cell.angle_gamma   90.00
#
_symmetry.space_group_name_H-M   'P 1'
#
loop_
_entity.id
_entity.type
_entity.pdbx_description
1 polymer ?
#
loop_
_entity_poly.entity_id
_entity_poly.type
_entity_poly.pdbx_seq_one_letter_code
_entity_poly.pdbx_strand_id
1 'polypeptide(L)'
;MNDLLQTGGLFWVTSRAAGTAALVLASLAVGFGLLSSSRGNLGRRVAELRPLHEALALATLAAALVHGLALLGDQYVGYTPVEIAVPFASSFQPFWTGLGVIAFWGLAALGVSYYKRALIGPARWRLLHRFTAAFWLLGIIHALGMGTDRGAPWFLLMAGLTAAPALLLLLWRLLEPGTEPAAARVPQSPRV
;
A
#
# COMPACT_ATOMS: atom_id res chain seq x y z
N MET A 1 -18.30 -34.24 5.69
CA MET A 1 -19.03 -32.95 5.84
C MET A 1 -18.35 -32.03 6.87
N ASN A 2 -17.91 -32.56 8.02
CA ASN A 2 -17.14 -31.78 9.00
C ASN A 2 -15.78 -31.27 8.49
N ASP A 3 -15.05 -32.06 7.70
CA ASP A 3 -13.73 -31.65 7.20
C ASP A 3 -13.80 -30.48 6.20
N LEU A 4 -14.81 -30.47 5.31
CA LEU A 4 -15.01 -29.39 4.34
C LEU A 4 -15.34 -28.05 5.03
N LEU A 5 -16.18 -28.10 6.07
CA LEU A 5 -16.52 -26.92 6.88
C LEU A 5 -15.32 -26.43 7.70
N GLN A 6 -14.48 -27.33 8.19
CA GLN A 6 -13.23 -26.96 8.87
C GLN A 6 -12.22 -26.34 7.91
N THR A 7 -11.99 -26.93 6.73
CA THR A 7 -11.06 -26.38 5.74
C THR A 7 -11.52 -25.02 5.20
N GLY A 8 -12.80 -24.86 4.86
CA GLY A 8 -13.35 -23.58 4.41
C GLY A 8 -13.23 -22.50 5.49
N GLY A 9 -13.49 -22.86 6.76
CA GLY A 9 -13.29 -21.97 7.89
C GLY A 9 -11.84 -21.51 8.06
N LEU A 10 -10.86 -22.41 7.86
CA LEU A 10 -9.45 -22.06 7.89
C LEU A 10 -9.07 -21.04 6.80
N PHE A 11 -9.43 -21.30 5.54
CA PHE A 11 -9.16 -20.37 4.44
C PHE A 11 -9.80 -19.00 4.65
N TRP A 12 -11.02 -18.99 5.19
CA TRP A 12 -11.74 -17.76 5.53
C TRP A 12 -11.01 -16.95 6.63
N VAL A 13 -10.63 -17.59 7.74
CA VAL A 13 -9.88 -16.92 8.82
C VAL A 13 -8.51 -16.46 8.32
N THR A 14 -7.80 -17.29 7.57
CA THR A 14 -6.48 -16.97 7.02
C THR A 14 -6.55 -15.78 6.08
N SER A 15 -7.49 -15.77 5.13
CA SER A 15 -7.65 -14.67 4.18
C SER A 15 -7.94 -13.36 4.91
N ARG A 16 -8.83 -13.37 5.91
CA ARG A 16 -9.15 -12.17 6.71
C ARG A 16 -7.97 -11.67 7.52
N ALA A 17 -7.28 -12.55 8.23
CA ALA A 17 -6.11 -12.20 9.03
C ALA A 17 -4.99 -11.63 8.14
N ALA A 18 -4.72 -12.27 7.00
CA ALA A 18 -3.68 -11.85 6.06
C ALA A 18 -4.01 -10.50 5.40
N GLY A 19 -5.26 -10.28 4.97
CA GLY A 19 -5.68 -9.00 4.37
C GLY A 19 -5.62 -7.84 5.38
N THR A 20 -6.06 -8.11 6.62
CA THR A 20 -5.98 -7.17 7.73
C THR A 20 -4.52 -6.82 8.06
N ALA A 21 -3.64 -7.83 8.14
CA ALA A 21 -2.22 -7.63 8.36
C ALA A 21 -1.56 -6.85 7.22
N ALA A 22 -1.90 -7.15 5.96
CA ALA A 22 -1.39 -6.43 4.79
C ALA A 22 -1.72 -4.93 4.86
N LEU A 23 -2.94 -4.56 5.26
CA LEU A 23 -3.37 -3.17 5.44
C LEU A 23 -2.53 -2.46 6.51
N VAL A 24 -2.36 -3.07 7.69
CA VAL A 24 -1.54 -2.54 8.79
C VAL A 24 -0.11 -2.31 8.31
N LEU A 25 0.51 -3.36 7.79
CA LEU A 25 1.91 -3.36 7.38
C LEU A 25 2.16 -2.35 6.26
N ALA A 26 1.24 -2.25 5.29
CA ALA A 26 1.34 -1.28 4.20
C ALA A 26 1.27 0.15 4.73
N SER A 27 0.36 0.42 5.66
CA SER A 27 0.19 1.75 6.25
C SER A 27 1.41 2.18 7.06
N LEU A 28 2.00 1.25 7.82
CA LEU A 28 3.27 1.47 8.50
C LEU A 28 4.41 1.69 7.50
N ALA A 29 4.54 0.85 6.47
CA ALA A 29 5.59 0.97 5.45
C ALA A 29 5.54 2.34 4.75
N VAL A 30 4.35 2.76 4.31
CA VAL A 30 4.11 4.06 3.68
C VAL A 30 4.39 5.19 4.65
N GLY A 31 3.90 5.10 5.89
CA GLY A 31 4.18 6.09 6.94
C GLY A 31 5.68 6.28 7.18
N PHE A 32 6.44 5.19 7.29
CA PHE A 32 7.90 5.22 7.40
C PHE A 32 8.57 5.84 6.18
N GLY A 33 8.15 5.47 4.96
CA GLY A 33 8.72 6.02 3.72
C GLY A 33 8.42 7.52 3.52
N LEU A 34 7.24 7.97 3.97
CA LEU A 34 6.92 9.39 4.05
C LEU A 34 7.81 10.04 5.10
N LEU A 35 7.84 9.59 6.35
CA LEU A 35 8.67 10.18 7.39
C LEU A 35 10.17 10.25 7.02
N SER A 36 10.74 9.21 6.41
CA SER A 36 12.14 9.18 5.99
C SER A 36 12.50 10.22 4.92
N SER A 37 11.49 10.70 4.18
CA SER A 37 11.66 11.75 3.16
C SER A 37 11.33 13.15 3.69
N SER A 38 10.99 13.30 4.97
CA SER A 38 10.75 14.60 5.60
C SER A 38 12.06 15.35 5.85
N ARG A 39 11.99 16.69 5.84
CA ARG A 39 13.14 17.54 6.18
C ARG A 39 13.43 17.50 7.70
N GLY A 40 14.69 17.74 8.06
CA GLY A 40 15.12 17.86 9.47
C GLY A 40 15.63 16.56 10.11
N ASN A 41 15.90 16.63 11.41
CA ASN A 41 16.54 15.54 12.16
C ASN A 41 15.71 14.27 12.23
N LEU A 42 14.38 14.40 12.34
CA LEU A 42 13.48 13.25 12.39
C LEU A 42 13.55 12.44 11.08
N GLY A 43 13.45 13.10 9.93
CA GLY A 43 13.50 12.41 8.64
C GLY A 43 14.82 11.69 8.41
N ARG A 44 15.95 12.30 8.81
CA ARG A 44 17.27 11.66 8.77
C ARG A 44 17.34 10.41 9.66
N ARG A 45 16.87 10.49 10.91
CA ARG A 45 16.83 9.33 11.82
C ARG A 45 15.94 8.21 11.28
N VAL A 46 14.79 8.55 10.71
CA VAL A 46 13.88 7.54 10.12
C VAL A 46 14.47 6.94 8.85
N ALA A 47 15.24 7.71 8.06
CA ALA A 47 15.95 7.20 6.89
C ALA A 47 17.04 6.17 7.24
N GLU A 48 17.61 6.23 8.44
CA GLU A 48 18.52 5.20 8.96
C GLU A 48 17.78 3.86 9.21
N LEU A 49 16.47 3.89 9.46
CA LEU A 49 15.61 2.71 9.63
C LEU A 49 15.11 2.13 8.30
N ARG A 50 15.86 2.34 7.21
CA ARG A 50 15.57 1.76 5.90
C ARG A 50 15.36 0.23 5.91
N PRO A 51 16.12 -0.58 6.68
CA PRO A 51 15.86 -2.03 6.77
C PRO A 51 14.47 -2.35 7.32
N LEU A 52 13.95 -1.54 8.24
CA LEU A 52 12.60 -1.71 8.78
C LEU A 52 11.53 -1.40 7.73
N HIS A 53 11.70 -0.32 6.96
CA HIS A 53 10.81 -0.03 5.83
C HIS A 53 10.80 -1.17 4.79
N GLU A 54 11.97 -1.72 4.46
CA GLU A 54 12.07 -2.87 3.55
C GLU A 54 11.38 -4.11 4.12
N ALA A 55 11.58 -4.43 5.40
CA ALA A 55 10.93 -5.55 6.07
C ALA A 55 9.40 -5.40 6.10
N LEU A 56 8.88 -4.21 6.42
CA LEU A 56 7.46 -3.91 6.40
C LEU A 56 6.88 -4.05 4.99
N ALA A 57 7.56 -3.52 3.97
CA ALA A 57 7.10 -3.60 2.58
C ALA A 57 7.07 -5.05 2.07
N LEU A 58 8.09 -5.85 2.37
CA LEU A 58 8.12 -7.27 2.02
C LEU A 58 7.03 -8.06 2.77
N ALA A 59 6.82 -7.75 4.05
CA ALA A 59 5.76 -8.36 4.86
C ALA A 59 4.36 -8.00 4.31
N THR A 60 4.15 -6.77 3.84
CA THR A 60 2.92 -6.37 3.14
C THR A 60 2.68 -7.24 1.91
N LEU A 61 3.69 -7.41 1.05
CA LEU A 61 3.56 -8.21 -0.17
C LEU A 61 3.29 -9.69 0.15
N ALA A 62 3.98 -10.23 1.15
CA ALA A 62 3.77 -11.60 1.60
C ALA A 62 2.34 -11.79 2.16
N ALA A 63 1.89 -10.89 3.04
CA ALA A 63 0.55 -10.95 3.61
C ALA A 63 -0.53 -10.78 2.55
N ALA A 64 -0.36 -9.86 1.60
CA ALA A 64 -1.30 -9.67 0.49
C ALA A 64 -1.34 -10.87 -0.46
N LEU A 65 -0.19 -11.52 -0.70
CA LEU A 65 -0.13 -12.75 -1.48
C LEU A 65 -0.84 -13.90 -0.77
N VAL A 66 -0.60 -14.10 0.54
CA VAL A 66 -1.31 -15.10 1.35
C VAL A 66 -2.81 -14.82 1.36
N HIS A 67 -3.22 -13.56 1.50
CA HIS A 67 -4.61 -13.15 1.42
C HIS A 67 -5.25 -13.58 0.10
N GLY A 68 -4.64 -13.25 -1.04
CA GLY A 68 -5.14 -13.61 -2.36
C GLY A 68 -5.17 -15.13 -2.61
N LEU A 69 -4.11 -15.85 -2.22
CA LEU A 69 -4.05 -17.31 -2.38
C LEU A 69 -5.05 -18.04 -1.49
N ALA A 70 -5.29 -17.56 -0.26
CA ALA A 70 -6.27 -18.15 0.63
C ALA A 70 -7.71 -18.05 0.09
N LEU A 71 -8.01 -17.04 -0.75
CA LEU A 71 -9.32 -16.92 -1.41
C LEU A 71 -9.63 -18.07 -2.36
N LEU A 72 -8.62 -18.76 -2.90
CA LEU A 72 -8.83 -19.93 -3.77
C LEU A 72 -9.40 -21.13 -3.00
N GLY A 73 -9.21 -21.17 -1.69
CA GLY A 73 -9.79 -22.18 -0.81
C GLY A 73 -11.13 -21.79 -0.19
N ASP A 74 -11.62 -20.57 -0.46
CA ASP A 74 -12.93 -20.11 0.00
C ASP A 74 -14.05 -20.74 -0.83
N GLN A 75 -14.85 -21.60 -0.21
CA GLN A 75 -15.98 -22.27 -0.88
C GLN A 75 -17.25 -21.40 -0.93
N TYR A 76 -17.29 -20.28 -0.21
CA TYR A 76 -18.44 -19.39 -0.25
C TYR A 76 -18.49 -18.59 -1.56
N VAL A 77 -17.39 -17.93 -1.94
CA VAL A 77 -17.30 -17.23 -3.22
C VAL A 77 -16.81 -18.15 -4.35
N GLY A 78 -15.85 -19.03 -4.07
CA GLY A 78 -15.30 -19.95 -5.09
C GLY A 78 -14.43 -19.25 -6.14
N TYR A 79 -13.52 -18.36 -5.72
CA TYR A 79 -12.64 -17.62 -6.63
C TYR A 79 -11.73 -18.54 -7.47
N THR A 80 -11.58 -18.19 -8.74
CA THR A 80 -10.57 -18.81 -9.62
C THR A 80 -9.24 -18.03 -9.62
N PRO A 81 -8.12 -18.65 -10.06
CA PRO A 81 -6.84 -17.95 -10.21
C PRO A 81 -6.91 -16.70 -11.09
N VAL A 82 -7.77 -16.71 -12.12
CA VAL A 82 -7.96 -15.55 -13.01
C VAL A 82 -8.63 -14.40 -12.25
N GLU A 83 -9.65 -14.69 -11.46
CA GLU A 83 -10.41 -13.67 -10.73
C GLU A 83 -9.59 -12.96 -9.64
N ILE A 84 -8.58 -13.62 -9.07
CA ILE A 84 -7.66 -13.01 -8.09
C ILE A 84 -6.40 -12.39 -8.71
N ALA A 85 -6.15 -12.60 -10.01
CA ALA A 85 -4.95 -12.12 -10.68
C ALA A 85 -5.23 -11.03 -11.73
N VAL A 86 -6.41 -11.01 -12.33
CA VAL A 86 -6.81 -10.06 -13.37
C VAL A 86 -7.83 -9.07 -12.80
N PRO A 87 -7.53 -7.76 -12.85
CA PRO A 87 -8.47 -6.75 -12.35
C PRO A 87 -9.86 -6.88 -13.00
N PHE A 88 -10.90 -6.80 -12.17
CA PHE A 88 -12.31 -6.81 -12.59
C PHE A 88 -12.80 -8.12 -13.24
N ALA A 89 -11.99 -9.18 -13.26
CA ALA A 89 -12.41 -10.47 -13.79
C ALA A 89 -13.39 -11.23 -12.87
N SER A 90 -13.45 -10.88 -11.58
CA SER A 90 -14.32 -11.56 -10.63
C SER A 90 -15.81 -11.34 -10.91
N SER A 91 -16.56 -12.44 -10.90
CA SER A 91 -18.03 -12.42 -10.91
C SER A 91 -18.63 -11.85 -9.62
N PHE A 92 -17.87 -11.88 -8.51
CA PHE A 92 -18.28 -11.39 -7.20
C PHE A 92 -17.59 -10.06 -6.87
N GLN A 93 -18.38 -8.99 -6.71
CA GLN A 93 -17.89 -7.66 -6.34
C GLN A 93 -16.69 -7.19 -7.21
N PRO A 94 -16.80 -7.23 -8.56
CA PRO A 94 -15.68 -7.03 -9.49
C PRO A 94 -14.89 -5.75 -9.23
N PHE A 95 -15.59 -4.66 -8.91
CA PHE A 95 -14.97 -3.36 -8.68
C PHE A 95 -13.99 -3.43 -7.50
N TRP A 96 -14.44 -3.86 -6.33
CA TRP A 96 -13.60 -3.92 -5.13
C TRP A 96 -12.48 -4.94 -5.28
N THR A 97 -12.77 -6.14 -5.81
CA THR A 97 -11.74 -7.16 -6.08
C THR A 97 -10.68 -6.62 -7.03
N GLY A 98 -11.09 -5.95 -8.11
CA GLY A 98 -10.18 -5.33 -9.07
C GLY A 98 -9.25 -4.29 -8.45
N LEU A 99 -9.74 -3.44 -7.54
CA LEU A 99 -8.89 -2.48 -6.82
C LEU A 99 -7.80 -3.18 -5.99
N GLY A 100 -8.14 -4.28 -5.32
CA GLY A 100 -7.19 -5.10 -4.56
C GLY A 100 -6.11 -5.71 -5.45
N VAL A 101 -6.51 -6.25 -6.61
CA VAL A 101 -5.59 -6.80 -7.62
C VAL A 101 -4.64 -5.72 -8.17
N ILE A 102 -5.16 -4.54 -8.52
CA ILE A 102 -4.34 -3.41 -8.99
C ILE A 102 -3.36 -2.95 -7.89
N ALA A 103 -3.84 -2.84 -6.65
CA ALA A 103 -3.01 -2.47 -5.51
C ALA A 103 -1.85 -3.47 -5.31
N PHE A 104 -2.15 -4.76 -5.29
CA PHE A 104 -1.15 -5.82 -5.12
C PHE A 104 -0.09 -5.77 -6.23
N TRP A 105 -0.49 -5.78 -7.50
CA TRP A 105 0.46 -5.77 -8.60
C TRP A 105 1.30 -4.49 -8.66
N GLY A 106 0.68 -3.34 -8.38
CA GLY A 106 1.38 -2.06 -8.32
C GLY A 106 2.44 -2.01 -7.22
N LEU A 107 2.08 -2.45 -6.01
CA LEU A 107 3.02 -2.57 -4.89
C LEU A 107 4.13 -3.59 -5.18
N ALA A 108 3.78 -4.76 -5.75
CA ALA A 108 4.75 -5.79 -6.10
C ALA A 108 5.75 -5.30 -7.16
N ALA A 109 5.26 -4.66 -8.22
CA ALA A 109 6.11 -4.11 -9.27
C ALA A 109 7.08 -3.05 -8.72
N LEU A 110 6.59 -2.12 -7.87
CA LEU A 110 7.43 -1.11 -7.24
C LEU A 110 8.41 -1.70 -6.22
N GLY A 111 8.00 -2.73 -5.47
CA GLY A 111 8.87 -3.49 -4.57
C GLY A 111 10.02 -4.18 -5.31
N VAL A 112 9.71 -4.91 -6.39
CA VAL A 112 10.74 -5.55 -7.23
C VAL A 112 11.64 -4.51 -7.89
N SER A 113 11.09 -3.36 -8.32
CA SER A 113 11.86 -2.30 -8.96
C SER A 113 12.99 -1.76 -8.10
N TYR A 114 12.87 -1.82 -6.77
CA TYR A 114 13.92 -1.40 -5.85
C TYR A 114 15.21 -2.21 -6.01
N TYR A 115 15.13 -3.53 -6.26
CA TYR A 115 16.32 -4.36 -6.50
C TYR A 115 16.96 -4.09 -7.87
N LYS A 116 16.21 -3.48 -8.79
CA LYS A 116 16.69 -3.06 -10.11
C LYS A 116 16.94 -1.54 -10.21
N ARG A 117 16.88 -0.80 -9.09
CA ARG A 117 16.97 0.67 -9.07
C ARG A 117 18.24 1.25 -9.69
N ALA A 118 19.35 0.51 -9.64
CA ALA A 118 20.61 0.91 -10.27
C ALA A 118 20.50 0.98 -11.81
N LEU A 119 19.71 0.06 -12.41
CA LEU A 119 19.44 0.03 -13.85
C LEU A 119 18.41 1.08 -14.26
N ILE A 120 17.39 1.31 -13.42
CA ILE A 120 16.31 2.28 -13.68
C ILE A 120 16.84 3.72 -13.56
N GLY A 121 17.85 3.93 -12.72
CA GLY A 121 18.35 5.25 -12.36
C GLY A 121 17.65 5.78 -11.09
N PRO A 122 18.39 6.27 -10.07
CA PRO A 122 17.82 6.65 -8.77
C PRO A 122 16.72 7.71 -8.85
N ALA A 123 16.83 8.67 -9.78
CA ALA A 123 15.81 9.72 -9.94
C ALA A 123 14.48 9.17 -10.47
N ARG A 124 14.54 8.36 -11.55
CA ARG A 124 13.35 7.71 -12.14
C ARG A 124 12.72 6.73 -11.18
N TRP A 125 13.53 5.92 -10.48
CA TRP A 125 13.02 5.01 -9.47
C TRP A 125 12.30 5.76 -8.35
N ARG A 126 12.85 6.86 -7.83
CA ARG A 126 12.17 7.67 -6.81
C ARG A 126 10.84 8.26 -7.31
N LEU A 127 10.76 8.66 -8.57
CA LEU A 127 9.51 9.13 -9.16
C LEU A 127 8.47 8.01 -9.21
N LEU A 128 8.84 6.84 -9.74
CA LEU A 128 7.97 5.67 -9.80
C LEU A 128 7.52 5.23 -8.40
N HIS A 129 8.44 5.21 -7.43
CA HIS A 129 8.16 4.78 -6.07
C HIS A 129 7.16 5.68 -5.32
N ARG A 130 6.92 6.92 -5.78
CA ARG A 130 5.85 7.77 -5.22
C ARG A 130 4.45 7.20 -5.48
N PHE A 131 4.26 6.42 -6.56
CA PHE A 131 2.99 5.76 -6.86
C PHE A 131 2.63 4.67 -5.84
N THR A 132 3.56 4.24 -4.98
CA THR A 132 3.26 3.36 -3.84
C THR A 132 2.12 3.92 -2.99
N ALA A 133 2.07 5.25 -2.79
CA ALA A 133 0.99 5.89 -2.05
C ALA A 133 -0.38 5.69 -2.73
N ALA A 134 -0.44 5.77 -4.06
CA ALA A 134 -1.67 5.54 -4.80
C ALA A 134 -2.14 4.08 -4.68
N PHE A 135 -1.24 3.11 -4.85
CA PHE A 135 -1.59 1.68 -4.70
C PHE A 135 -1.98 1.32 -3.26
N TRP A 136 -1.35 1.94 -2.27
CA TRP A 136 -1.78 1.80 -0.87
C TRP A 136 -3.18 2.36 -0.64
N LEU A 137 -3.52 3.53 -1.20
CA LEU A 137 -4.88 4.07 -1.15
C LEU A 137 -5.90 3.14 -1.82
N LEU A 138 -5.55 2.53 -2.95
CA LEU A 138 -6.40 1.50 -3.58
C LEU A 138 -6.61 0.30 -2.65
N GLY A 139 -5.59 -0.12 -1.91
CA GLY A 139 -5.69 -1.16 -0.88
C GLY A 139 -6.63 -0.79 0.27
N ILE A 140 -6.58 0.46 0.75
CA ILE A 140 -7.54 0.97 1.76
C ILE A 140 -8.97 0.95 1.21
N ILE A 141 -9.16 1.49 0.00
CA ILE A 141 -10.48 1.56 -0.65
C ILE A 141 -11.04 0.15 -0.86
N HIS A 142 -10.21 -0.79 -1.32
CA HIS A 142 -10.54 -2.21 -1.42
C HIS A 142 -10.99 -2.76 -0.06
N ALA A 143 -10.20 -2.55 1.00
CA ALA A 143 -10.47 -3.09 2.33
C ALA A 143 -11.74 -2.51 2.98
N LEU A 144 -12.07 -1.24 2.71
CA LEU A 144 -13.31 -0.61 3.20
C LEU A 144 -14.53 -0.94 2.33
N GLY A 145 -14.34 -1.28 1.06
CA GLY A 145 -15.43 -1.66 0.16
C GLY A 145 -15.84 -3.12 0.28
N MET A 146 -14.90 -4.00 0.64
CA MET A 146 -15.02 -5.46 0.60
C MET A 146 -15.08 -6.09 1.99
N GLY A 147 -15.71 -7.27 2.08
CA GLY A 147 -15.74 -8.09 3.30
C GLY A 147 -16.84 -7.71 4.29
N THR A 148 -17.06 -8.58 5.28
CA THR A 148 -18.12 -8.40 6.28
C THR A 148 -17.72 -7.47 7.43
N ASP A 149 -16.42 -7.18 7.59
CA ASP A 149 -15.89 -6.32 8.67
C ASP A 149 -15.87 -4.82 8.34
N ARG A 150 -16.22 -4.42 7.12
CA ARG A 150 -16.06 -3.03 6.66
C ARG A 150 -16.75 -1.96 7.52
N GLY A 151 -17.77 -2.34 8.29
CA GLY A 151 -18.46 -1.46 9.24
C GLY A 151 -18.20 -1.79 10.70
N ALA A 152 -17.38 -2.80 10.99
CA ALA A 152 -17.11 -3.25 12.35
C ALA A 152 -16.22 -2.22 13.08
N PRO A 153 -16.57 -1.78 14.31
CA PRO A 153 -15.81 -0.77 15.03
C PRO A 153 -14.33 -1.13 15.21
N TRP A 154 -14.02 -2.39 15.49
CA TRP A 154 -12.64 -2.86 15.66
C TRP A 154 -11.81 -2.65 14.39
N PHE A 155 -12.40 -2.92 13.22
CA PHE A 155 -11.72 -2.84 11.94
C PHE A 155 -11.49 -1.38 11.56
N LEU A 156 -12.51 -0.53 11.72
CA LEU A 156 -12.41 0.90 11.45
C LEU A 156 -11.41 1.60 12.38
N LEU A 157 -11.39 1.25 13.67
CA LEU A 157 -10.41 1.78 14.62
C LEU A 157 -8.99 1.36 14.25
N MET A 158 -8.77 0.08 13.94
CA MET A 158 -7.46 -0.40 13.53
C MET A 158 -7.00 0.26 12.23
N ALA A 159 -7.84 0.26 11.19
CA ALA A 159 -7.54 0.86 9.90
C ALA A 159 -7.27 2.36 10.05
N GLY A 160 -8.09 3.06 10.83
CA GLY A 160 -7.93 4.47 11.14
C GLY A 160 -6.61 4.76 11.85
N LEU A 161 -6.30 4.04 12.94
CA LEU A 161 -5.09 4.25 13.74
C LEU A 161 -3.81 3.99 12.94
N THR A 162 -3.84 3.04 12.01
CA THR A 162 -2.67 2.69 11.19
C THR A 162 -2.53 3.55 9.94
N ALA A 163 -3.63 3.86 9.26
CA ALA A 163 -3.60 4.59 7.98
C ALA A 163 -3.65 6.11 8.13
N ALA A 164 -4.36 6.65 9.13
CA ALA A 164 -4.56 8.09 9.27
C ALA A 164 -3.24 8.88 9.40
N PRO A 165 -2.22 8.45 10.19
CA PRO A 165 -0.97 9.19 10.28
C PRO A 165 -0.27 9.34 8.92
N ALA A 166 -0.20 8.27 8.14
CA ALA A 166 0.38 8.29 6.80
C ALA A 166 -0.46 9.14 5.83
N LEU A 167 -1.78 9.05 5.92
CA LEU A 167 -2.71 9.80 5.07
C LEU A 167 -2.60 11.30 5.32
N LEU A 168 -2.61 11.73 6.59
CA LEU A 168 -2.47 13.13 6.98
C LEU A 168 -1.13 13.70 6.51
N LEU A 169 -0.05 12.93 6.67
CA LEU A 169 1.28 13.34 6.22
C LEU A 169 1.36 13.45 4.69
N LEU A 170 0.72 12.53 3.96
CA LEU A 170 0.62 12.58 2.50
C LEU A 170 -0.17 13.81 2.05
N LEU A 171 -1.34 14.06 2.63
CA LEU A 171 -2.18 15.21 2.30
C LEU A 171 -1.45 16.52 2.58
N TRP A 172 -0.80 16.64 3.73
CA TRP A 172 0.01 17.82 4.06
C TRP A 172 1.06 18.10 2.97
N ARG A 173 1.77 17.08 2.50
CA ARG A 173 2.78 17.23 1.44
C ARG A 173 2.22 17.59 0.06
N LEU A 174 1.02 17.14 -0.25
CA LEU A 174 0.37 17.47 -1.51
C LEU A 174 -0.18 18.90 -1.50
N LEU A 175 -0.50 19.42 -0.31
CA LEU A 175 -1.08 20.75 -0.12
C LEU A 175 -0.04 21.83 0.17
N GLU A 176 1.15 21.49 0.69
CA GLU A 176 2.24 22.47 0.86
C GLU A 176 2.64 23.05 -0.50
N PRO A 177 2.48 24.38 -0.72
CA PRO A 177 2.93 25.03 -1.94
C PRO A 177 4.43 24.83 -2.08
N GLY A 178 4.86 24.30 -3.23
CA GLY A 178 6.27 24.24 -3.56
C GLY A 178 6.85 25.64 -3.42
N THR A 179 7.86 25.80 -2.55
CA THR A 179 8.64 27.04 -2.49
C THR A 179 9.14 27.28 -3.91
N GLU A 180 8.67 28.35 -4.57
CA GLU A 180 9.10 28.65 -5.93
C GLU A 180 10.63 28.60 -6.00
N PRO A 181 11.22 27.97 -7.04
CA PRO A 181 12.65 28.04 -7.22
C PRO A 181 13.03 29.52 -7.24
N ALA A 182 14.00 29.91 -6.41
CA ALA A 182 14.57 31.26 -6.35
C ALA A 182 15.33 31.67 -7.63
N ALA A 183 14.92 31.16 -8.79
CA ALA A 183 15.46 31.42 -10.12
C ALA A 183 14.86 32.68 -10.79
N ALA A 184 13.89 33.34 -10.15
CA ALA A 184 13.32 34.60 -10.64
C ALA A 184 13.99 35.87 -10.09
N ARG A 185 15.04 35.76 -9.25
CA ARG A 185 15.90 36.91 -8.91
C ARG A 185 17.10 36.95 -9.83
N VAL A 186 16.87 37.38 -11.06
CA VAL A 186 17.96 37.93 -11.88
C VAL A 186 18.53 39.12 -11.11
N PRO A 187 19.83 39.13 -10.73
CA PRO A 187 20.45 40.31 -10.17
C PRO A 187 20.38 41.42 -11.22
N GLN A 188 19.60 42.48 -10.96
CA GLN A 188 19.71 43.67 -11.77
C GLN A 188 21.11 44.25 -11.53
N SER A 189 21.98 44.16 -12.53
CA SER A 189 23.27 44.84 -12.51
C SER A 189 23.02 46.35 -12.36
N PRO A 190 23.77 47.05 -11.48
CA PRO A 190 23.68 48.50 -11.39
C PRO A 190 23.98 49.11 -12.76
N ARG A 191 23.06 49.94 -13.28
CA ARG A 191 23.35 50.78 -14.43
C ARG A 191 24.35 51.84 -13.97
N VAL A 192 25.53 51.84 -14.61
CA VAL A 192 26.54 52.92 -14.53
C VAL A 192 26.05 54.10 -15.35
#